data_AF-A0A9D9HRJ9-F1
#
_entry.id   AF-A0A9D9HRJ9-F1
#
_cell.length_a   1.000
_cell.length_b   1.000
_cell.length_c   1.000
_cell.angle_alpha   90.00
_cell.angle_beta   90.00
_cell.angle_gamma   90.00
#
_symmetry.space_group_name_H-M   'P 1'
#
loop_
_entity.id
_entity.type
_entity.pdbx_description
1 polymer ?
#
loop_
_entity_poly.entity_id
_entity_poly.type
_entity_poly.pdbx_seq_one_letter_code
_entity_poly.pdbx_strand_id
1 'polypeptide(L)'
;MDSNMICIRKPVTIFKKIIKDGYYISSSYTTKMGYWCSDIALENFGIDRETSFKITEVNPSYVGINTQNSIAVSLLNEWNKYALDGITFRGIPQNYPLSETNKNDKGIVSKDSRVKGHRHDQTAISFLIWKYRLKISYMETKNIQSLTATKENKYSKAIPLTTEIVQNRDIKFEDYYKTYNKWGNKKGLDKIRFIILSLIDTIRFETKNIVYKLK
;
A
#
# COMPACT_ATOMS: atom_id res chain seq x y z
N MET A 1 0.62 -5.09 -1.57
CA MET A 1 0.16 -4.60 -2.88
C MET A 1 -1.31 -4.92 -2.96
N ASP A 2 -2.16 -4.03 -3.43
CA ASP A 2 -3.56 -4.38 -3.65
C ASP A 2 -3.66 -5.56 -4.62
N SER A 3 -4.70 -6.37 -4.46
CA SER A 3 -4.93 -7.57 -5.27
C SER A 3 -5.09 -7.27 -6.76
N ASN A 4 -5.42 -6.02 -7.11
CA ASN A 4 -5.53 -5.53 -8.48
C ASN A 4 -4.21 -4.97 -9.03
N MET A 5 -3.07 -5.18 -8.39
CA MET A 5 -1.77 -4.65 -8.83
C MET A 5 -0.86 -5.78 -9.32
N ILE A 6 -0.16 -5.55 -10.44
CA ILE A 6 0.84 -6.48 -10.98
C ILE A 6 2.19 -5.80 -11.18
N CYS A 7 3.27 -6.55 -10.94
CA CYS A 7 4.62 -6.12 -11.29
C CYS A 7 4.87 -6.39 -12.78
N ILE A 8 5.01 -5.34 -13.59
CA ILE A 8 5.31 -5.43 -15.02
C ILE A 8 6.81 -5.34 -15.34
N ARG A 9 7.64 -5.01 -14.34
CA ARG A 9 9.11 -5.02 -14.40
C ARG A 9 9.69 -5.47 -13.05
N LYS A 10 10.98 -5.83 -13.04
CA LYS A 10 11.68 -6.20 -11.80
C LYS A 10 11.68 -5.00 -10.82
N PRO A 11 11.10 -5.10 -9.61
CA PRO A 11 10.96 -3.98 -8.68
C PRO A 11 12.25 -3.70 -7.87
N VAL A 12 13.43 -3.85 -8.48
CA VAL A 12 14.73 -3.76 -7.80
C VAL A 12 14.94 -2.40 -7.13
N THR A 13 14.49 -1.31 -7.76
CA THR A 13 14.61 0.04 -7.20
C THR A 13 13.75 0.23 -5.96
N ILE A 14 12.57 -0.38 -5.92
CA ILE A 14 11.68 -0.39 -4.75
C ILE A 14 12.34 -1.14 -3.59
N PHE A 15 12.86 -2.35 -3.83
CA PHE A 15 13.55 -3.11 -2.79
C PHE A 15 14.77 -2.36 -2.24
N LYS A 16 15.60 -1.75 -3.10
CA LYS A 16 16.73 -0.93 -2.65
C LYS A 16 16.31 0.21 -1.72
N LYS A 17 15.17 0.87 -2.00
CA LYS A 17 14.61 1.90 -1.12
C LYS A 17 14.16 1.33 0.22
N ILE A 18 13.42 0.21 0.22
CA ILE A 18 12.98 -0.44 1.47
C ILE A 18 14.18 -0.87 2.33
N ILE A 19 15.24 -1.39 1.72
CA ILE A 19 16.47 -1.79 2.43
C ILE A 19 17.13 -0.57 3.08
N LYS A 20 17.25 0.52 2.32
CA LYS A 20 17.92 1.74 2.75
C LYS A 20 17.13 2.51 3.82
N ASP A 21 15.86 2.75 3.55
CA ASP A 21 15.02 3.67 4.32
C ASP A 21 14.13 2.93 5.34
N GLY A 22 14.06 1.60 5.25
CA GLY A 22 13.21 0.76 6.09
C GLY A 22 11.79 0.57 5.53
N TYR A 23 11.34 1.44 4.65
CA TYR A 23 9.99 1.41 4.10
C TYR A 23 9.95 1.95 2.67
N TYR A 24 8.81 1.74 2.01
CA TYR A 24 8.46 2.36 0.75
C TYR A 24 6.96 2.65 0.76
N ILE A 25 6.61 3.93 0.66
CA ILE A 25 5.22 4.42 0.56
C ILE A 25 5.16 5.42 -0.59
N SER A 26 4.21 5.21 -1.49
CA SER A 26 4.10 6.01 -2.71
C SER A 26 3.23 7.26 -2.50
N SER A 27 3.53 8.34 -3.23
CA SER A 27 2.70 9.55 -3.22
C SER A 27 1.47 9.40 -4.13
N SER A 28 0.34 10.02 -3.74
CA SER A 28 -0.78 10.33 -4.65
C SER A 28 -0.57 11.62 -5.46
N TYR A 29 0.69 12.08 -5.53
CA TYR A 29 1.21 13.26 -6.23
C TYR A 29 0.62 14.60 -5.76
N THR A 30 -0.56 14.94 -6.27
CA THR A 30 -1.15 16.28 -6.14
C THR A 30 -2.25 16.33 -5.09
N THR A 31 -2.68 15.18 -4.58
CA THR A 31 -3.78 15.12 -3.61
C THR A 31 -3.27 15.36 -2.19
N LYS A 32 -4.10 16.00 -1.38
CA LYS A 32 -3.89 16.27 0.04
C LYS A 32 -4.79 15.39 0.88
N MET A 33 -4.28 14.93 2.01
CA MET A 33 -5.02 14.08 2.96
C MET A 33 -6.34 14.74 3.38
N GLY A 34 -6.33 16.06 3.58
CA GLY A 34 -7.51 16.83 3.99
C GLY A 34 -8.71 16.72 3.07
N TYR A 35 -8.52 16.46 1.76
CA TYR A 35 -9.64 16.23 0.84
C TYR A 35 -10.36 14.90 1.10
N TRP A 36 -9.72 13.96 1.79
CA TRP A 36 -10.19 12.60 1.99
C TRP A 36 -10.06 12.16 3.45
N CYS A 37 -10.29 13.07 4.39
CA CYS A 37 -10.23 12.80 5.83
C CYS A 37 -11.51 13.28 6.51
N SER A 38 -12.18 12.43 7.29
CA SER A 38 -13.35 12.80 8.08
C SER A 38 -12.98 13.71 9.25
N ASP A 39 -13.95 14.47 9.78
CA ASP A 39 -13.70 15.30 10.97
C ASP A 39 -13.35 14.42 12.18
N ILE A 40 -14.04 13.28 12.35
CA ILE A 40 -13.78 12.32 13.43
C ILE A 40 -12.36 11.75 13.36
N ALA A 41 -11.85 11.44 12.17
CA ALA A 41 -10.47 10.97 12.02
C ALA A 41 -9.45 12.06 12.38
N LEU A 42 -9.72 13.33 12.04
CA LEU A 42 -8.85 14.45 12.44
C LEU A 42 -8.81 14.66 13.95
N GLU A 43 -9.96 14.56 14.61
CA GLU A 43 -10.03 14.60 16.07
C GLU A 43 -9.19 13.47 16.69
N ASN A 44 -9.31 12.25 16.16
CA ASN A 44 -8.52 11.10 16.60
C ASN A 44 -7.00 11.26 16.35
N PHE A 45 -6.61 12.02 15.33
CA PHE A 45 -5.21 12.37 15.05
C PHE A 45 -4.70 13.56 15.88
N GLY A 46 -5.59 14.35 16.48
CA GLY A 46 -5.25 15.55 17.21
C GLY A 46 -4.71 16.68 16.32
N ILE A 47 -5.21 16.81 15.08
CA ILE A 47 -4.81 17.90 14.17
C ILE A 47 -6.02 18.64 13.61
N ASP A 48 -5.85 19.90 13.25
CA ASP A 48 -6.90 20.70 12.63
C ASP A 48 -7.06 20.43 11.12
N ARG A 49 -8.18 20.88 10.58
CA ARG A 49 -8.55 20.73 9.17
C ARG A 49 -7.54 21.41 8.24
N GLU A 50 -7.05 22.59 8.58
CA GLU A 50 -6.08 23.33 7.74
C GLU A 50 -4.72 22.63 7.67
N THR A 51 -4.29 22.01 8.77
CA THR A 51 -3.10 21.15 8.83
C THR A 51 -3.28 19.95 7.92
N SER A 52 -4.45 19.33 7.91
CA SER A 52 -4.72 18.18 7.03
C SER A 52 -4.58 18.49 5.53
N PHE A 53 -4.86 19.74 5.11
CA PHE A 53 -4.67 20.17 3.71
C PHE A 53 -3.20 20.41 3.34
N LYS A 54 -2.31 20.53 4.33
CA LYS A 54 -0.85 20.62 4.10
C LYS A 54 -0.21 19.23 3.96
N ILE A 55 -0.88 18.19 4.47
CA ILE A 55 -0.39 16.81 4.45
C ILE A 55 -0.59 16.19 3.06
N THR A 56 0.49 15.73 2.46
CA THR A 56 0.45 15.01 1.19
C THR A 56 -0.26 13.68 1.35
N GLU A 57 -1.20 13.41 0.45
CA GLU A 57 -1.85 12.11 0.39
C GLU A 57 -0.89 11.06 -0.17
N VAL A 58 -0.81 9.90 0.47
CA VAL A 58 -0.05 8.75 -0.02
C VAL A 58 -0.98 7.79 -0.76
N ASN A 59 -0.42 6.82 -1.46
CA ASN A 59 -1.15 5.72 -2.07
C ASN A 59 -0.63 4.40 -1.46
N PRO A 60 -1.44 3.73 -0.61
CA PRO A 60 -1.06 2.50 0.06
C PRO A 60 -1.29 1.25 -0.80
N SER A 61 -1.72 1.38 -2.06
CA SER A 61 -1.91 0.23 -2.97
C SER A 61 -0.67 -0.62 -3.15
N TYR A 62 0.51 -0.14 -2.77
CA TYR A 62 1.69 -0.97 -2.58
C TYR A 62 2.63 -0.31 -1.58
N VAL A 63 2.79 -1.00 -0.45
CA VAL A 63 3.66 -0.59 0.65
C VAL A 63 4.78 -1.63 0.79
N GLY A 64 5.99 -1.15 1.05
CA GLY A 64 7.10 -1.97 1.48
C GLY A 64 7.46 -1.65 2.92
N ILE A 65 7.57 -2.68 3.77
CA ILE A 65 8.00 -2.55 5.16
C ILE A 65 9.15 -3.54 5.40
N ASN A 66 10.28 -3.02 5.90
CA ASN A 66 11.39 -3.83 6.40
C ASN A 66 11.19 -4.05 7.91
N THR A 67 10.78 -5.26 8.29
CA THR A 67 10.50 -5.60 9.70
C THR A 67 11.73 -5.66 10.60
N GLN A 68 12.94 -5.50 10.04
CA GLN A 68 14.18 -5.37 10.81
C GLN A 68 14.56 -3.91 11.08
N ASN A 69 13.89 -2.97 10.42
CA ASN A 69 14.11 -1.55 10.64
C ASN A 69 13.13 -1.05 11.71
N SER A 70 13.65 -0.49 12.80
CA SER A 70 12.85 -0.03 13.94
C SER A 70 11.83 1.05 13.56
N ILE A 71 12.18 1.98 12.67
CA ILE A 71 11.26 3.02 12.19
C ILE A 71 10.08 2.39 11.45
N ALA A 72 10.36 1.42 10.58
CA ALA A 72 9.33 0.74 9.81
C ALA A 72 8.42 -0.12 10.69
N VAL A 73 8.96 -0.74 11.75
CA VAL A 73 8.17 -1.47 12.75
C VAL A 73 7.29 -0.53 13.56
N SER A 74 7.81 0.62 14.01
CA SER A 74 7.00 1.65 14.70
C SER A 74 5.86 2.16 13.82
N LEU A 75 6.15 2.44 12.55
CA LEU A 75 5.17 2.84 11.56
C LEU A 75 4.06 1.78 11.40
N LEU A 76 4.44 0.51 11.22
CA LEU A 76 3.50 -0.59 11.07
C LEU A 76 2.63 -0.78 12.32
N ASN A 77 3.23 -0.68 13.51
CA ASN A 77 2.52 -0.84 14.78
C ASN A 77 1.50 0.28 14.99
N GLU A 78 1.84 1.55 14.73
CA GLU A 78 0.86 2.64 14.81
C GLU A 78 -0.21 2.55 13.72
N TRP A 79 0.16 2.14 12.50
CA TRP A 79 -0.82 1.96 11.43
C TRP A 79 -1.83 0.86 11.79
N ASN A 80 -1.36 -0.24 12.39
CA ASN A 80 -2.22 -1.30 12.93
C ASN A 80 -3.09 -0.82 14.10
N LYS A 81 -2.61 0.08 14.96
CA LYS A 81 -3.45 0.69 16.01
C LYS A 81 -4.61 1.47 15.40
N TYR A 82 -4.35 2.30 14.38
CA TYR A 82 -5.40 3.02 13.64
C TYR A 82 -6.33 2.08 12.85
N ALA A 83 -5.85 0.91 12.44
CA ALA A 83 -6.70 -0.09 11.81
C ALA A 83 -7.74 -0.69 12.78
N LEU A 84 -7.40 -0.75 14.07
CA LEU A 84 -8.18 -1.43 15.10
C LEU A 84 -8.98 -0.47 16.00
N ASP A 85 -8.85 0.84 15.82
CA ASP A 85 -9.48 1.84 16.70
C ASP A 85 -10.99 1.99 16.50
N GLY A 86 -11.57 1.37 15.47
CA GLY A 86 -12.99 1.48 15.13
C GLY A 86 -13.41 2.85 14.57
N ILE A 87 -12.45 3.72 14.27
CA ILE A 87 -12.66 5.11 13.85
C ILE A 87 -11.94 5.37 12.52
N THR A 88 -10.62 5.20 12.48
CA THR A 88 -9.78 5.73 11.40
C THR A 88 -9.91 4.92 10.10
N PHE A 89 -10.13 3.61 10.21
CA PHE A 89 -10.34 2.75 9.03
C PHE A 89 -11.82 2.54 8.74
N ARG A 90 -12.71 3.23 9.46
CA ARG A 90 -14.16 3.07 9.31
C ARG A 90 -14.72 4.26 8.56
N GLY A 91 -15.61 3.99 7.62
CA GLY A 91 -16.47 5.04 7.06
C GLY A 91 -17.56 5.39 8.07
N ILE A 92 -18.42 6.34 7.72
CA ILE A 92 -19.54 6.69 8.59
C ILE A 92 -20.67 5.68 8.41
N PRO A 93 -21.16 5.05 9.49
CA PRO A 93 -22.30 4.15 9.40
C PRO A 93 -23.51 4.83 8.77
N GLN A 94 -24.09 4.22 7.73
CA GLN A 94 -25.37 4.62 7.18
C GLN A 94 -26.47 3.66 7.64
N ASN A 95 -27.63 4.24 7.97
CA ASN A 95 -28.77 3.49 8.48
C ASN A 95 -29.41 2.55 7.44
N TYR A 96 -29.19 2.74 6.13
CA TYR A 96 -29.73 1.85 5.10
C TYR A 96 -29.15 2.08 3.69
N PRO A 97 -28.69 1.03 2.97
CA PRO A 97 -28.35 -0.29 3.52
C PRO A 97 -27.25 -0.14 4.57
N LEU A 98 -27.18 -1.06 5.54
CA LEU A 98 -26.11 -1.13 6.55
C LEU A 98 -24.75 -1.17 5.84
N SER A 99 -24.17 -0.01 5.65
CA SER A 99 -22.97 0.22 4.85
C SER A 99 -22.27 1.45 5.40
N GLU A 100 -20.95 1.45 5.29
CA GLU A 100 -20.16 2.61 5.62
C GLU A 100 -20.08 3.51 4.38
N THR A 101 -20.45 4.79 4.50
CA THR A 101 -20.14 5.75 3.44
C THR A 101 -18.77 6.35 3.65
N ASN A 102 -18.07 6.52 2.54
CA ASN A 102 -16.79 7.19 2.47
C ASN A 102 -16.86 8.47 1.64
N LYS A 103 -18.04 8.90 1.19
CA LYS A 103 -18.26 10.14 0.45
C LYS A 103 -18.82 11.22 1.36
N ASN A 104 -18.45 12.47 1.11
CA ASN A 104 -18.98 13.60 1.86
C ASN A 104 -20.34 14.10 1.35
N ASP A 105 -21.25 13.17 1.06
CA ASP A 105 -22.58 13.53 0.57
C ASP A 105 -23.35 14.25 1.69
N LYS A 106 -23.94 15.42 1.38
CA LYS A 106 -24.68 16.26 2.34
C LYS A 106 -23.88 16.63 3.60
N GLY A 107 -22.55 16.64 3.52
CA GLY A 107 -21.68 16.97 4.66
C GLY A 107 -21.77 15.94 5.79
N ILE A 108 -21.94 14.66 5.44
CA ILE A 108 -21.97 13.54 6.40
C ILE A 108 -20.59 13.31 7.02
N VAL A 109 -19.52 13.37 6.21
CA VAL A 109 -18.13 13.06 6.61
C VAL A 109 -17.40 14.28 7.16
N SER A 110 -17.74 15.46 6.66
CA SER A 110 -17.31 16.74 7.19
C SER A 110 -18.25 17.86 6.75
N LYS A 111 -18.41 18.89 7.58
CA LYS A 111 -19.13 20.12 7.19
C LYS A 111 -18.33 21.01 6.23
N ASP A 112 -17.03 20.78 6.10
CA ASP A 112 -16.19 21.48 5.14
C ASP A 112 -16.47 21.00 3.71
N SER A 113 -16.93 21.91 2.85
CA SER A 113 -17.30 21.62 1.46
C SER A 113 -16.12 21.22 0.57
N ARG A 114 -14.87 21.44 1.01
CA ARG A 114 -13.66 20.99 0.33
C ARG A 114 -13.43 19.49 0.51
N VAL A 115 -13.97 18.89 1.56
CA VAL A 115 -13.82 17.46 1.86
C VAL A 115 -14.69 16.65 0.91
N LYS A 116 -14.07 15.70 0.22
CA LYS A 116 -14.70 14.82 -0.76
C LYS A 116 -15.16 13.51 -0.16
N GLY A 117 -14.56 13.12 0.97
CA GLY A 117 -14.84 11.84 1.60
C GLY A 117 -13.81 11.45 2.66
N HIS A 118 -13.68 10.15 2.89
CA HIS A 118 -12.72 9.55 3.80
C HIS A 118 -12.04 8.34 3.14
N ARG A 119 -10.71 8.26 3.18
CA ARG A 119 -9.96 7.15 2.60
C ARG A 119 -9.20 6.37 3.66
N HIS A 120 -9.93 5.84 4.64
CA HIS A 120 -9.54 4.75 5.56
C HIS A 120 -8.03 4.63 5.84
N ASP A 121 -7.41 3.55 5.35
CA ASP A 121 -6.00 3.19 5.54
C ASP A 121 -5.04 4.23 4.97
N GLN A 122 -5.38 4.79 3.81
CA GLN A 122 -4.64 5.85 3.13
C GLN A 122 -4.58 7.13 3.97
N THR A 123 -5.66 7.51 4.64
CA THR A 123 -5.73 8.65 5.55
C THR A 123 -4.78 8.44 6.73
N ALA A 124 -4.82 7.27 7.37
CA ALA A 124 -3.95 6.96 8.50
C ALA A 124 -2.47 6.97 8.12
N ILE A 125 -2.10 6.31 7.02
CA ILE A 125 -0.69 6.22 6.64
C ILE A 125 -0.14 7.57 6.16
N SER A 126 -0.97 8.42 5.54
CA SER A 126 -0.61 9.81 5.25
C SER A 126 -0.29 10.61 6.50
N PHE A 127 -1.15 10.51 7.52
CA PHE A 127 -0.93 11.17 8.81
C PHE A 127 0.37 10.69 9.46
N LEU A 128 0.59 9.38 9.52
CA LEU A 128 1.79 8.80 10.14
C LEU A 128 3.09 9.22 9.44
N ILE A 129 3.09 9.23 8.10
CA ILE A 129 4.23 9.72 7.33
C ILE A 129 4.54 11.17 7.66
N TRP A 130 3.52 12.03 7.78
CA TRP A 130 3.71 13.43 8.15
C TRP A 130 4.18 13.58 9.61
N LYS A 131 3.52 12.91 10.56
CA LYS A 131 3.82 12.92 12.00
C LYS A 131 5.28 12.57 12.25
N TYR A 132 5.78 11.53 11.60
CA TYR A 132 7.15 11.06 11.73
C TYR A 132 8.15 11.72 10.76
N ARG A 133 7.70 12.69 9.95
CA ARG A 133 8.52 13.39 8.94
C ARG A 133 9.26 12.42 8.00
N LEU A 134 8.57 11.34 7.63
CA LEU A 134 9.08 10.29 6.76
C LEU A 134 9.04 10.72 5.29
N LYS A 135 9.94 10.14 4.49
CA LYS A 135 10.09 10.48 3.08
C LYS A 135 9.06 9.72 2.26
N ILE A 136 8.28 10.45 1.48
CA ILE A 136 7.39 9.84 0.49
C ILE A 136 8.20 9.51 -0.76
N SER A 137 8.00 8.31 -1.29
CA SER A 137 8.55 7.93 -2.59
C SER A 137 7.64 8.43 -3.71
N TYR A 138 8.17 9.25 -4.60
CA TYR A 138 7.46 9.58 -5.84
C TYR A 138 7.53 8.38 -6.77
N MET A 139 6.37 8.04 -7.33
CA MET A 139 6.17 6.79 -8.02
C MET A 139 7.16 6.57 -9.16
N GLU A 140 7.82 5.42 -9.17
CA GLU A 140 8.36 4.83 -10.40
C GLU A 140 7.27 3.93 -10.99
N THR A 141 6.19 4.54 -11.54
CA THR A 141 5.03 3.88 -12.21
C THR A 141 5.43 2.80 -13.21
N LYS A 142 6.67 2.83 -13.68
CA LYS A 142 7.20 1.93 -14.71
C LYS A 142 7.26 0.47 -14.25
N ASN A 143 7.22 0.18 -12.95
CA ASN A 143 7.43 -1.17 -12.42
C ASN A 143 6.15 -1.88 -11.97
N ILE A 144 5.13 -1.14 -11.52
CA ILE A 144 3.87 -1.68 -10.97
C ILE A 144 2.70 -1.03 -11.69
N GLN A 145 1.74 -1.84 -12.13
CA GLN A 145 0.55 -1.37 -12.83
C GLN A 145 -0.72 -1.90 -12.18
N SER A 146 -1.74 -1.03 -12.07
CA SER A 146 -3.10 -1.40 -11.67
C SER A 146 -3.86 -2.05 -12.83
N LEU A 147 -4.55 -3.14 -12.56
CA LEU A 147 -5.41 -3.86 -13.49
C LEU A 147 -6.76 -3.18 -13.70
N THR A 148 -7.23 -2.38 -12.73
CA THR A 148 -8.48 -1.61 -12.82
C THR A 148 -8.35 -0.35 -13.67
N ALA A 149 -7.12 0.05 -14.02
CA ALA A 149 -6.86 1.15 -14.93
C ALA A 149 -6.96 0.66 -16.39
N THR A 150 -8.14 0.93 -16.98
CA THR A 150 -8.55 0.90 -18.40
C THR A 150 -9.23 -0.36 -18.95
N LYS A 151 -10.37 -0.13 -19.64
CA LYS A 151 -11.08 -1.08 -20.53
C LYS A 151 -10.21 -1.63 -21.68
N GLU A 152 -9.00 -1.10 -21.85
CA GLU A 152 -8.04 -1.43 -22.91
C GLU A 152 -6.65 -1.77 -22.35
N ASN A 153 -6.55 -2.24 -21.10
CA ASN A 153 -5.25 -2.65 -20.61
C ASN A 153 -4.79 -3.89 -21.41
N LYS A 154 -3.80 -3.75 -22.29
CA LYS A 154 -3.23 -4.86 -23.08
C LYS A 154 -2.77 -6.05 -22.22
N TYR A 155 -2.56 -5.84 -20.92
CA TYR A 155 -2.20 -6.87 -19.96
C TYR A 155 -3.42 -7.60 -19.36
N SER A 156 -4.65 -7.07 -19.49
CA SER A 156 -5.87 -7.78 -19.05
C SER A 156 -6.10 -9.07 -19.83
N LYS A 157 -5.68 -9.11 -21.10
CA LYS A 157 -5.69 -10.31 -21.96
C LYS A 157 -4.50 -11.25 -21.71
N ALA A 158 -3.45 -10.77 -21.04
CA ALA A 158 -2.20 -11.50 -20.84
C ALA A 158 -2.15 -12.25 -19.50
N ILE A 159 -3.17 -12.07 -18.65
CA ILE A 159 -3.33 -12.85 -17.43
C ILE A 159 -4.21 -14.04 -17.77
N PRO A 160 -3.68 -15.28 -17.76
CA PRO A 160 -4.53 -16.45 -17.87
C PRO A 160 -5.66 -16.35 -16.83
N LEU A 161 -6.89 -16.60 -17.26
CA LEU A 161 -8.08 -16.60 -16.39
C LEU A 161 -7.95 -17.56 -15.19
N THR A 162 -6.92 -18.39 -15.17
CA THR A 162 -6.44 -19.17 -14.04
C THR A 162 -5.23 -18.51 -13.39
N THR A 163 -5.46 -17.55 -12.51
CA THR A 163 -4.46 -17.24 -11.47
C THR A 163 -4.57 -18.34 -10.42
N GLU A 164 -3.69 -19.34 -10.46
CA GLU A 164 -3.51 -20.24 -9.32
C GLU A 164 -2.89 -19.44 -8.17
N ILE A 165 -3.69 -19.22 -7.12
CA ILE A 165 -3.17 -18.75 -5.83
C ILE A 165 -2.44 -19.94 -5.20
N VAL A 166 -1.12 -20.02 -5.42
CA VAL A 166 -0.28 -21.00 -4.72
C VAL A 166 -0.03 -20.48 -3.31
N GLN A 167 -0.95 -20.78 -2.39
CA GLN A 167 -0.76 -20.55 -0.95
C GLN A 167 0.04 -21.74 -0.37
N ASN A 168 1.34 -21.79 -0.64
CA ASN A 168 2.18 -22.88 -0.14
C ASN A 168 2.69 -22.57 1.28
N ARG A 169 2.02 -23.13 2.31
CA ARG A 169 2.39 -22.99 3.73
C ARG A 169 3.57 -23.88 4.14
N ASP A 170 4.01 -24.78 3.27
CA ASP A 170 5.02 -25.80 3.58
C ASP A 170 6.45 -25.43 3.13
N ILE A 171 6.63 -24.26 2.52
CA ILE A 171 7.96 -23.79 2.12
C ILE A 171 8.69 -23.25 3.36
N LYS A 172 9.64 -24.04 3.85
CA LYS A 172 10.54 -23.62 4.91
C LYS A 172 11.42 -22.47 4.41
N PHE A 173 11.67 -21.50 5.28
CA PHE A 173 12.40 -20.26 4.97
C PHE A 173 13.80 -20.53 4.37
N GLU A 174 14.42 -21.66 4.72
CA GLU A 174 15.72 -22.07 4.19
C GLU A 174 15.72 -22.36 2.67
N ASP A 175 14.59 -22.79 2.10
CA ASP A 175 14.51 -23.12 0.67
C ASP A 175 14.36 -21.86 -0.21
N TYR A 176 13.81 -20.78 0.35
CA TYR A 176 13.82 -19.44 -0.29
C TYR A 176 15.26 -18.96 -0.54
N TYR A 177 16.17 -19.20 0.42
CA TYR A 177 17.58 -18.83 0.31
C TYR A 177 18.31 -19.58 -0.81
N LYS A 178 18.01 -20.87 -0.98
CA LYS A 178 18.65 -21.69 -2.02
C LYS A 178 18.27 -21.22 -3.42
N THR A 179 17.02 -20.83 -3.64
CA THR A 179 16.58 -20.28 -4.93
C THR A 179 17.14 -18.87 -5.17
N TYR A 180 17.21 -18.04 -4.13
CA TYR A 180 17.74 -16.67 -4.21
C TYR A 180 19.24 -16.63 -4.52
N ASN A 181 20.04 -17.49 -3.87
CA ASN A 181 21.48 -17.60 -4.12
C ASN A 181 21.82 -18.13 -5.52
N LYS A 182 20.91 -18.88 -6.15
CA LYS A 182 21.05 -19.29 -7.56
C LYS A 182 20.89 -18.11 -8.53
N TRP A 183 20.33 -16.97 -8.10
CA TRP A 183 19.91 -15.85 -8.94
C TRP A 183 20.74 -14.56 -8.78
N GLY A 184 21.72 -14.52 -7.89
CA GLY A 184 22.55 -13.33 -7.76
C GLY A 184 23.66 -13.45 -6.72
N ASN A 185 24.85 -13.82 -7.19
CA ASN A 185 26.10 -13.65 -6.45
C ASN A 185 26.43 -12.16 -6.32
N LYS A 186 25.86 -11.47 -5.32
CA LYS A 186 26.41 -10.22 -4.76
C LYS A 186 26.15 -10.20 -3.25
N LYS A 187 27.24 -10.30 -2.50
CA LYS A 187 27.33 -10.20 -1.03
C LYS A 187 26.46 -9.05 -0.49
N GLY A 188 25.62 -9.33 0.52
CA GLY A 188 25.07 -8.29 1.40
C GLY A 188 23.55 -8.23 1.60
N LEU A 189 22.77 -9.31 1.41
CA LEU A 189 21.31 -9.28 1.60
C LEU A 189 20.76 -10.36 2.55
N ASP A 190 21.63 -11.00 3.34
CA ASP A 190 21.34 -12.27 3.99
C ASP A 190 20.39 -12.25 5.20
N LYS A 191 19.59 -11.19 5.42
CA LYS A 191 18.64 -11.18 6.55
C LYS A 191 17.29 -10.50 6.32
N ILE A 192 16.93 -10.00 5.15
CA ILE A 192 15.77 -9.08 5.07
C ILE A 192 14.45 -9.83 4.85
N ARG A 193 13.54 -9.76 5.84
CA ARG A 193 12.15 -10.23 5.73
C ARG A 193 11.27 -9.09 5.23
N PHE A 194 10.81 -9.18 3.99
CA PHE A 194 9.82 -8.26 3.42
C PHE A 194 8.41 -8.80 3.67
N ILE A 195 7.54 -7.97 4.24
CA ILE A 195 6.10 -8.20 4.17
C ILE A 195 5.56 -7.25 3.11
N ILE A 196 5.09 -7.81 2.00
CA ILE A 196 4.23 -7.07 1.06
C ILE A 196 2.81 -7.25 1.60
N LEU A 197 2.34 -6.30 2.40
CA LEU A 197 0.98 -6.30 2.90
C LEU A 197 0.04 -6.02 1.73
N SER A 198 -0.70 -7.04 1.30
CA SER A 198 -2.04 -6.91 0.73
C SER A 198 -3.02 -7.20 1.86
N LEU A 199 -4.06 -6.41 2.06
CA LEU A 199 -5.10 -6.68 3.07
C LEU A 199 -5.98 -7.91 2.75
N ILE A 200 -5.48 -8.80 1.89
CA ILE A 200 -5.97 -10.16 1.64
C ILE A 200 -4.72 -11.01 1.46
N ASP A 201 -4.51 -11.98 2.36
CA ASP A 201 -3.52 -13.06 2.39
C ASP A 201 -2.31 -13.02 1.44
N THR A 202 -1.11 -13.13 2.03
CA THR A 202 0.22 -13.39 1.44
C THR A 202 0.18 -13.94 -0.01
N ILE A 203 0.36 -13.05 -1.00
CA ILE A 203 0.47 -13.41 -2.41
C ILE A 203 1.95 -13.68 -2.74
N ARG A 204 2.27 -14.91 -3.20
CA ARG A 204 3.55 -15.22 -3.84
C ARG A 204 3.40 -15.13 -5.35
N PHE A 205 4.31 -14.41 -6.01
CA PHE A 205 4.49 -14.50 -7.46
C PHE A 205 5.44 -15.66 -7.77
N GLU A 206 4.92 -16.79 -8.26
CA GLU A 206 5.75 -17.77 -8.96
C GLU A 206 5.74 -17.46 -10.46
N THR A 207 6.82 -16.88 -10.97
CA THR A 207 7.07 -16.89 -12.42
C THR A 207 7.49 -18.31 -12.80
N LYS A 208 6.53 -19.19 -13.13
CA LYS A 208 6.82 -20.32 -14.01
C LYS A 208 7.36 -19.75 -15.32
N ASN A 209 8.46 -20.29 -15.82
CA ASN A 209 9.21 -19.81 -16.98
C ASN A 209 8.30 -19.34 -18.14
N ILE A 210 8.01 -18.04 -18.22
CA ILE A 210 7.53 -17.43 -19.46
C ILE A 210 8.78 -17.05 -20.24
N VAL A 211 9.23 -17.98 -21.08
CA VAL A 211 10.22 -17.70 -22.10
C VAL A 211 9.55 -16.79 -23.13
N TYR A 212 9.78 -15.49 -23.03
CA TYR A 212 9.49 -14.60 -24.15
C TYR A 212 10.52 -14.89 -25.25
N LYS A 213 10.08 -15.58 -26.30
CA LYS A 213 10.80 -15.58 -27.58
C LYS A 213 10.52 -14.23 -28.22
N LEU A 214 11.46 -13.29 -28.09
CA LEU A 214 11.43 -12.04 -28.86
C LEU A 214 11.63 -12.43 -30.33
N LYS A 215 10.68 -12.06 -31.18
CA LYS A 215 10.91 -11.90 -32.63
C LYS A 215 11.35 -10.47 -32.87
#